data_AF-A0A819X747-F1
#
_entry.id   AF-A0A819X747-F1
#
_cell.length_a   1.000
_cell.length_b   1.000
_cell.length_c   1.000
_cell.angle_alpha   90.00
_cell.angle_beta   90.00
_cell.angle_gamma   90.00
#
_symmetry.space_group_name_H-M   'P 1'
#
loop_
_entity.id
_entity.type
_entity.pdbx_description
1 polymer ?
#
loop_
_entity_poly.entity_id
_entity_poly.type
_entity_poly.pdbx_seq_one_letter_code
_entity_poly.pdbx_strand_id
1 'polypeptide(L)'
;GIRSASLIHREANIPLSTIYYNIDKLKQTGALKHRDENGRPRVLGGKEKKAIGQYVRYNNEITLNKIKEKLSEMHYKSVSTSIMSRHLHEYGYKNVLPQSTHMLTSDEKQQPVQWTNKHINDDFNTTIFIDESSFSFFNVPQLLDWPSNSPDANPIENIWSMVKRNVEKRKPTNTDELELFLAEEFENIDANVVKNCVMSMKKRCLSLIDGKGE
;
A
#
# COMPACT_ATOMS: atom_id res chain seq x y z
N GLY A 1 39.42 -34.53 15.76
CA GLY A 1 39.83 -35.57 16.70
C GLY A 1 38.66 -35.92 17.61
N ILE A 2 38.35 -37.21 17.77
CA ILE A 2 37.33 -37.67 18.71
C ILE A 2 37.93 -37.56 20.11
N ARG A 3 37.49 -36.57 20.89
CA ARG A 3 37.84 -36.43 22.31
C ARG A 3 36.86 -37.24 23.14
N SER A 4 37.33 -38.04 24.09
CA SER A 4 36.45 -38.74 25.03
C SER A 4 35.75 -37.74 25.97
N ALA A 5 34.55 -38.06 26.45
CA ALA A 5 33.77 -37.17 27.32
C ALA A 5 34.56 -36.72 28.56
N SER A 6 35.39 -37.61 29.12
CA SER A 6 36.26 -37.33 30.27
C SER A 6 37.39 -36.34 29.94
N LEU A 7 37.94 -36.39 28.71
CA LEU A 7 38.92 -35.40 28.25
C LEU A 7 38.27 -34.03 28.06
N ILE A 8 37.05 -33.98 27.51
CA ILE A 8 36.28 -32.74 27.36
C ILE A 8 35.97 -32.12 28.72
N HIS A 9 35.61 -32.93 29.72
CA HIS A 9 35.39 -32.47 31.09
C HIS A 9 36.67 -31.84 31.68
N ARG A 10 37.82 -32.51 31.56
CA ARG A 10 39.09 -32.04 32.11
C ARG A 10 39.59 -30.78 31.42
N GLU A 11 39.41 -30.65 30.11
CA GLU A 11 39.87 -29.48 29.34
C GLU A 11 38.93 -28.28 29.45
N ALA A 12 37.61 -28.49 29.42
CA ALA A 12 36.62 -27.41 29.36
C ALA A 12 35.94 -27.12 30.72
N ASN A 13 36.21 -27.92 31.75
CA ASN A 13 35.59 -27.85 33.08
C ASN A 13 34.04 -27.86 33.05
N ILE A 14 33.46 -28.57 32.09
CA ILE A 14 32.00 -28.75 31.95
C ILE A 14 31.60 -30.05 32.65
N PRO A 15 30.50 -30.10 33.43
CA PRO A 15 30.04 -31.34 34.04
C PRO A 15 29.83 -32.47 33.02
N LEU A 16 30.23 -33.70 33.39
CA LEU A 16 30.05 -34.89 32.54
C LEU A 16 28.58 -35.08 32.13
N SER A 17 27.63 -34.75 33.00
CA SER A 17 26.19 -34.79 32.72
C SER A 17 25.80 -33.90 31.53
N THR A 18 26.30 -32.67 31.49
CA THR A 18 26.05 -31.72 30.39
C THR A 18 26.72 -32.21 29.09
N ILE A 19 27.92 -32.79 29.18
CA ILE A 19 28.63 -33.36 28.03
C ILE A 19 27.84 -34.54 27.44
N TYR A 20 27.42 -35.49 28.27
CA TYR A 20 26.61 -36.63 27.83
C TYR A 20 25.25 -36.19 27.29
N TYR A 21 24.58 -35.24 27.94
CA TYR A 21 23.33 -34.63 27.44
C TYR A 21 23.50 -34.03 26.05
N ASN A 22 24.56 -33.25 25.83
CA ASN A 22 24.82 -32.64 24.52
C ASN A 22 25.22 -33.66 23.46
N ILE A 23 25.97 -34.73 23.81
CA ILE A 23 26.29 -35.83 22.88
C ILE A 23 25.02 -36.57 22.47
N ASP A 24 24.14 -36.89 23.42
CA ASP A 24 22.87 -37.56 23.16
C ASP A 24 21.94 -36.68 22.30
N LYS A 25 21.82 -35.39 22.66
CA LYS A 25 21.11 -34.38 21.87
C LYS A 25 21.65 -34.30 20.44
N LEU A 26 22.98 -34.25 20.27
CA LEU A 26 23.62 -34.19 18.96
C LEU A 26 23.36 -35.46 18.14
N LYS A 27 23.35 -36.65 18.76
CA LYS A 27 23.00 -37.92 18.11
C LYS A 27 21.55 -37.95 17.63
N GLN A 28 20.62 -37.36 18.38
CA GLN A 28 19.19 -37.39 18.06
C GLN A 28 18.78 -36.31 17.05
N THR A 29 19.29 -35.08 17.17
CA THR A 29 18.82 -33.93 16.37
C THR A 29 19.82 -33.44 15.34
N GLY A 30 21.06 -33.93 15.36
CA GLY A 30 22.14 -33.45 14.49
C GLY A 30 22.61 -32.02 14.80
N ALA A 31 22.06 -31.36 15.83
CA ALA A 31 22.35 -29.97 16.15
C ALA A 31 22.34 -29.69 17.67
N LEU A 32 23.26 -28.84 18.12
CA LEU A 32 23.33 -28.40 19.53
C LEU A 32 22.42 -27.21 19.86
N LYS A 33 21.68 -26.66 18.88
CA LYS A 33 20.79 -25.50 19.07
C LYS A 33 19.80 -25.75 20.23
N HIS A 34 19.59 -24.74 21.07
CA HIS A 34 18.55 -24.80 22.09
C HIS A 34 17.18 -25.01 21.43
N ARG A 35 16.29 -25.73 22.13
CA ARG A 35 14.90 -25.81 21.70
C ARG A 35 14.27 -24.45 21.91
N ASP A 36 13.43 -24.02 20.99
CA ASP A 36 12.60 -22.83 21.22
C ASP A 36 11.73 -23.11 22.46
N GLU A 37 11.93 -22.31 23.50
CA GLU A 37 11.11 -22.43 24.70
C GLU A 37 9.71 -21.89 24.40
N ASN A 38 8.69 -22.57 24.93
CA ASN A 38 7.34 -22.04 24.92
C ASN A 38 7.28 -20.83 25.85
N GLY A 39 7.53 -19.65 25.27
CA GLY A 39 7.42 -18.38 25.97
C GLY A 39 6.02 -18.15 26.54
N ARG A 40 5.89 -17.12 27.38
CA ARG A 40 4.63 -16.77 28.03
C ARG A 40 3.49 -16.67 26.99
N PRO A 41 2.36 -17.37 27.19
CA PRO A 41 1.22 -17.28 26.29
C PRO A 41 0.76 -15.83 26.10
N ARG A 42 0.46 -15.46 24.86
CA ARG A 42 -0.07 -14.12 24.53
C ARG A 42 -1.45 -13.92 25.17
N VAL A 43 -1.74 -12.67 25.54
CA VAL A 43 -3.02 -12.30 26.17
C VAL A 43 -4.23 -12.55 25.24
N LEU A 44 -4.05 -12.30 23.94
CA LEU A 44 -5.06 -12.58 22.92
C LEU A 44 -5.00 -14.05 22.48
N GLY A 45 -6.09 -14.77 22.71
CA GLY A 45 -6.30 -16.13 22.21
C GLY A 45 -6.72 -16.17 20.74
N GLY A 46 -6.83 -17.38 20.18
CA GLY A 46 -7.16 -17.57 18.76
C GLY A 46 -8.57 -17.08 18.38
N LYS A 47 -9.54 -17.21 19.31
CA LYS A 47 -10.94 -16.78 19.07
C LYS A 47 -11.04 -15.27 19.04
N GLU A 48 -10.39 -14.58 19.99
CA GLU A 48 -10.37 -13.13 20.08
C GLU A 48 -9.69 -12.52 18.85
N LYS A 49 -8.53 -13.07 18.44
CA LYS A 49 -7.84 -12.63 17.22
C LYS A 49 -8.72 -12.76 15.98
N LYS A 50 -9.45 -13.87 15.85
CA LYS A 50 -10.38 -14.09 14.73
C LYS A 50 -11.53 -13.08 14.74
N ALA A 51 -12.12 -12.82 15.90
CA ALA A 51 -13.19 -11.83 16.05
C ALA A 51 -12.71 -10.41 15.71
N ILE A 52 -11.55 -9.99 16.23
CA ILE A 52 -10.92 -8.70 15.91
C ILE A 52 -10.73 -8.58 14.39
N GLY A 53 -10.16 -9.60 13.75
CA GLY A 53 -9.95 -9.61 12.30
C GLY A 53 -11.26 -9.55 11.51
N GLN A 54 -12.34 -10.19 11.98
CA GLN A 54 -13.65 -10.10 11.33
C GLN A 54 -14.24 -8.69 11.44
N TYR A 55 -14.15 -8.05 12.61
CA TYR A 55 -14.66 -6.69 12.78
C TYR A 55 -13.96 -5.68 11.89
N VAL A 56 -12.61 -5.74 11.82
CA VAL A 56 -11.83 -4.84 10.96
C VAL A 56 -12.09 -5.07 9.48
N ARG A 57 -12.34 -6.33 9.06
CA ARG A 57 -12.67 -6.64 7.66
C ARG A 57 -14.05 -6.16 7.25
N TYR A 58 -15.03 -6.22 8.15
CA TYR A 58 -16.38 -5.77 7.87
C TYR A 58 -16.51 -4.25 7.89
N ASN A 59 -15.80 -3.60 8.82
CA ASN A 59 -15.75 -2.15 8.94
C ASN A 59 -14.31 -1.74 9.26
N ASN A 60 -13.60 -1.23 8.27
CA ASN A 60 -12.20 -0.81 8.38
C ASN A 60 -12.01 0.53 9.14
N GLU A 61 -13.10 1.27 9.40
CA GLU A 61 -13.11 2.52 10.18
C GLU A 61 -13.41 2.29 11.68
N ILE A 62 -13.66 1.04 12.08
CA ILE A 62 -14.02 0.74 13.46
C ILE A 62 -12.88 1.07 14.43
N THR A 63 -13.20 1.82 15.49
CA THR A 63 -12.20 2.16 16.51
C THR A 63 -11.86 0.96 17.39
N LEU A 64 -10.64 0.95 17.93
CA LEU A 64 -10.20 -0.08 18.88
C LEU A 64 -11.06 -0.12 20.15
N ASN A 65 -11.60 1.02 20.59
CA ASN A 65 -12.52 1.09 21.72
C ASN A 65 -13.83 0.37 21.39
N LYS A 66 -14.38 0.59 20.19
CA LYS A 66 -15.59 -0.10 19.73
C LYS A 66 -15.37 -1.60 19.61
N ILE A 67 -14.20 -2.03 19.12
CA ILE A 67 -13.82 -3.46 19.12
C ILE A 67 -13.75 -4.00 20.55
N LYS A 68 -13.16 -3.24 21.48
CA LYS A 68 -13.08 -3.62 22.90
C LYS A 68 -14.46 -3.84 23.51
N GLU A 69 -15.40 -2.94 23.25
CA GLU A 69 -16.80 -3.03 23.69
C GLU A 69 -17.43 -4.31 23.16
N LYS A 70 -17.36 -4.56 21.85
CA LYS A 70 -17.89 -5.77 21.20
C LYS A 70 -17.29 -7.07 21.75
N LEU A 71 -15.98 -7.09 22.00
CA LEU A 71 -15.33 -8.26 22.61
C LEU A 71 -15.82 -8.50 24.04
N SER A 72 -16.08 -7.42 24.79
CA SER A 72 -16.61 -7.50 26.15
C SER A 72 -18.06 -8.02 26.16
N GLU A 73 -18.90 -7.59 25.20
CA GLU A 73 -20.26 -8.10 25.00
C GLU A 73 -20.29 -9.60 24.71
N MET A 74 -19.30 -10.10 23.96
CA MET A 74 -19.13 -11.54 23.69
C MET A 74 -18.51 -12.32 24.88
N HIS A 75 -18.41 -11.70 26.05
CA HIS A 75 -17.81 -12.27 27.26
C HIS A 75 -16.36 -12.75 27.09
N TYR A 76 -15.59 -12.13 26.18
CA TYR A 76 -14.15 -12.38 26.10
C TYR A 76 -13.40 -11.64 27.20
N LYS A 77 -12.13 -12.05 27.41
CA LYS A 77 -11.25 -11.39 28.38
C LYS A 77 -11.08 -9.91 28.01
N SER A 78 -11.07 -9.04 29.02
CA SER A 78 -10.75 -7.63 28.83
C SER A 78 -9.30 -7.47 28.36
N VAL A 79 -9.12 -6.81 27.21
CA VAL A 79 -7.82 -6.56 26.59
C VAL A 79 -7.62 -5.06 26.39
N SER A 80 -6.39 -4.58 26.61
CA SER A 80 -6.03 -3.19 26.32
C SER A 80 -6.05 -2.91 24.81
N THR A 81 -6.46 -1.70 24.44
CA THR A 81 -6.40 -1.21 23.05
C THR A 81 -4.99 -1.29 22.48
N SER A 82 -3.94 -1.10 23.29
CA SER A 82 -2.55 -1.23 22.84
C SER A 82 -2.20 -2.66 22.41
N ILE A 83 -2.76 -3.68 23.06
CA ILE A 83 -2.53 -5.08 22.70
C ILE A 83 -3.23 -5.40 21.37
N MET A 84 -4.44 -4.86 21.17
CA MET A 84 -5.17 -5.01 19.90
C MET A 84 -4.48 -4.26 18.76
N SER A 85 -4.00 -3.04 18.99
CA SER A 85 -3.22 -2.27 18.03
C SER A 85 -1.95 -3.03 17.60
N ARG A 86 -1.19 -3.56 18.57
CA ARG A 86 -0.01 -4.39 18.27
C ARG A 86 -0.37 -5.61 17.43
N HIS A 87 -1.45 -6.31 17.78
CA HIS A 87 -1.91 -7.47 17.04
C HIS A 87 -2.29 -7.12 15.59
N LEU A 88 -3.02 -6.03 15.37
CA LEU A 88 -3.38 -5.56 14.03
C LEU A 88 -2.12 -5.19 13.22
N HIS A 89 -1.16 -4.51 13.84
CA HIS A 89 0.10 -4.17 13.21
C HIS A 89 0.92 -5.42 12.83
N GLU A 90 0.99 -6.42 13.70
CA GLU A 90 1.63 -7.72 13.38
C GLU A 90 0.98 -8.43 12.18
N TYR A 91 -0.31 -8.17 11.93
CA TYR A 91 -1.06 -8.72 10.80
C TYR A 91 -1.06 -7.79 9.56
N GLY A 92 -0.28 -6.71 9.59
CA GLY A 92 -0.10 -5.80 8.46
C GLY A 92 -1.16 -4.71 8.31
N TYR A 93 -2.10 -4.58 9.24
CA TYR A 93 -3.07 -3.49 9.23
C TYR A 93 -2.38 -2.17 9.58
N LYS A 94 -2.72 -1.11 8.84
CA LYS A 94 -2.21 0.24 9.04
C LYS A 94 -3.34 1.16 9.47
N ASN A 95 -3.06 2.04 10.41
CA ASN A 95 -3.95 3.14 10.77
C ASN A 95 -3.58 4.35 9.91
N VAL A 96 -4.30 4.54 8.81
CA VAL A 96 -4.10 5.64 7.86
C VAL A 96 -5.43 6.34 7.63
N LEU A 97 -5.39 7.65 7.44
CA LEU A 97 -6.55 8.39 6.97
C LEU A 97 -6.79 8.03 5.49
N PRO A 98 -8.01 7.65 5.09
CA PRO A 98 -8.34 7.51 3.68
C PRO A 98 -8.15 8.85 2.98
N GLN A 99 -7.72 8.82 1.72
CA GLN A 99 -7.61 10.03 0.92
C GLN A 99 -9.01 10.57 0.65
N SER A 100 -9.22 11.87 0.90
CA SER A 100 -10.49 12.53 0.59
C SER A 100 -10.71 12.53 -0.92
N THR A 101 -11.74 11.83 -1.38
CA THR A 101 -12.21 11.86 -2.77
C THR A 101 -13.50 12.67 -2.85
N HIS A 102 -13.77 13.29 -4.00
CA HIS A 102 -15.06 13.94 -4.22
C HIS A 102 -16.16 12.88 -4.26
N MET A 103 -17.30 13.17 -3.64
CA MET A 103 -18.43 12.25 -3.63
C MET A 103 -19.07 12.24 -5.01
N LEU A 104 -18.68 11.28 -5.86
CA LEU A 104 -19.26 11.08 -7.18
C LEU A 104 -20.63 10.42 -7.06
N THR A 105 -21.60 10.94 -7.82
CA THR A 105 -22.88 10.30 -8.05
C THR A 105 -22.71 9.00 -8.85
N SER A 106 -23.69 8.11 -8.77
CA SER A 106 -23.68 6.85 -9.54
C SER A 106 -23.54 7.08 -11.05
N ASP A 107 -24.13 8.15 -11.56
CA ASP A 107 -24.07 8.50 -12.98
C ASP A 107 -22.68 9.02 -13.36
N GLU A 108 -22.07 9.87 -12.52
CA GLU A 108 -20.70 10.35 -12.72
C GLU A 108 -19.67 9.22 -12.70
N LYS A 109 -19.89 8.15 -11.94
CA LYS A 109 -19.04 6.95 -11.97
C LYS A 109 -19.20 6.14 -13.25
N GLN A 110 -20.38 6.13 -13.85
CA GLN A 110 -20.63 5.37 -15.08
C GLN A 110 -20.02 6.04 -16.31
N GLN A 111 -19.97 7.37 -16.36
CA GLN A 111 -19.41 8.12 -17.50
C GLN A 111 -17.97 7.67 -17.86
N PRO A 112 -16.99 7.64 -16.95
CA PRO A 112 -15.64 7.17 -17.25
C PRO A 112 -15.61 5.71 -17.68
N VAL A 113 -16.44 4.84 -17.09
CA VAL A 113 -16.49 3.41 -17.48
C VAL A 113 -17.04 3.26 -18.91
N GLN A 114 -18.09 3.99 -19.27
CA GLN A 114 -18.66 3.98 -20.62
C GLN A 114 -17.67 4.52 -21.64
N TRP A 115 -17.04 5.66 -21.34
CA TRP A 115 -15.99 6.24 -22.17
C TRP A 115 -14.84 5.25 -22.37
N THR A 116 -14.37 4.64 -21.29
CA THR A 116 -13.28 3.68 -21.34
C THR A 116 -13.62 2.48 -22.22
N ASN A 117 -14.80 1.89 -22.05
CA ASN A 117 -15.23 0.77 -22.89
C ASN A 117 -15.27 1.13 -24.38
N LYS A 118 -15.62 2.37 -24.72
CA LYS A 118 -15.63 2.88 -26.09
C LYS A 118 -14.23 3.06 -26.66
N HIS A 119 -13.27 3.49 -25.84
CA HIS A 119 -11.94 3.94 -26.28
C HIS A 119 -10.77 3.03 -25.89
N ILE A 120 -11.02 1.89 -25.22
CA ILE A 120 -9.95 0.98 -24.74
C ILE A 120 -9.08 0.38 -25.85
N ASN A 121 -9.64 0.29 -27.07
CA ASN A 121 -8.96 -0.25 -28.24
C ASN A 121 -8.37 0.84 -29.14
N ASP A 122 -8.48 2.11 -28.76
CA ASP A 122 -7.91 3.22 -29.53
C ASP A 122 -6.39 3.27 -29.38
N ASP A 123 -5.71 3.83 -30.39
CA ASP A 123 -4.26 4.05 -30.34
C ASP A 123 -3.92 5.39 -29.71
N PHE A 124 -3.72 5.36 -28.39
CA PHE A 124 -3.34 6.53 -27.60
C PHE A 124 -2.01 7.18 -28.02
N ASN A 125 -1.14 6.51 -28.80
CA ASN A 125 0.10 7.12 -29.32
C ASN A 125 -0.17 8.18 -30.38
N THR A 126 -1.34 8.14 -31.01
CA THR A 126 -1.78 9.12 -32.01
C THR A 126 -2.76 10.15 -31.45
N THR A 127 -3.07 10.05 -30.15
CA THR A 127 -4.01 10.92 -29.46
C THR A 127 -3.29 12.12 -28.84
N ILE A 128 -3.85 13.31 -29.07
CA ILE A 128 -3.44 14.53 -28.37
C ILE A 128 -4.33 14.68 -27.14
N PHE A 129 -3.71 14.81 -25.96
CA PHE A 129 -4.41 15.05 -24.70
C PHE A 129 -4.30 16.53 -24.34
N ILE A 130 -5.44 17.14 -24.02
CA ILE A 130 -5.56 18.57 -23.75
C ILE A 130 -6.42 18.74 -22.50
N ASP A 131 -6.06 19.70 -21.67
CA ASP A 131 -6.80 20.06 -20.47
C ASP A 131 -7.61 21.35 -20.70
N GLU A 132 -8.89 21.33 -20.26
CA GLU A 132 -10.03 22.29 -20.28
C GLU A 132 -9.97 23.64 -21.03
N SER A 133 -9.05 23.82 -21.96
CA SER A 133 -8.83 25.07 -22.66
C SER A 133 -9.56 25.02 -23.99
N SER A 134 -10.52 25.92 -24.16
CA SER A 134 -11.32 26.13 -25.37
C SER A 134 -10.45 26.69 -26.52
N PHE A 135 -9.56 25.86 -27.05
CA PHE A 135 -8.84 26.16 -28.27
C PHE A 135 -9.69 25.76 -29.48
N SER A 136 -9.91 26.68 -30.41
CA SER A 136 -10.53 26.37 -31.70
C SER A 136 -9.56 25.55 -32.55
N PHE A 137 -9.70 24.23 -32.53
CA PHE A 137 -8.89 23.34 -33.36
C PHE A 137 -9.44 23.31 -34.79
N PHE A 138 -8.89 24.16 -35.66
CA PHE A 138 -9.27 24.20 -37.08
C PHE A 138 -8.75 23.01 -37.91
N ASN A 139 -8.21 21.95 -37.29
CA ASN A 139 -7.65 20.82 -38.04
C ASN A 139 -7.53 19.49 -37.25
N VAL A 140 -8.34 19.28 -36.21
CA VAL A 140 -8.37 18.00 -35.49
C VAL A 140 -9.44 17.10 -36.14
N PRO A 141 -9.08 15.92 -36.68
CA PRO A 141 -10.01 15.07 -37.42
C PRO A 141 -11.10 14.45 -36.54
N GLN A 142 -10.85 14.30 -35.24
CA GLN A 142 -11.80 13.74 -34.28
C GLN A 142 -11.51 14.26 -32.87
N LEU A 143 -12.52 14.87 -32.24
CA LEU A 143 -12.48 15.23 -30.82
C LEU A 143 -12.98 14.03 -30.00
N LEU A 144 -12.24 13.68 -28.95
CA LEU A 144 -12.67 12.68 -27.97
C LEU A 144 -13.50 13.36 -26.89
N ASP A 145 -14.78 13.01 -26.78
CA ASP A 145 -15.65 13.52 -25.72
C ASP A 145 -15.16 12.99 -24.38
N TRP A 146 -14.56 13.84 -23.56
CA TRP A 146 -13.96 13.45 -22.29
C TRP A 146 -15.00 13.37 -21.17
N PRO A 147 -15.00 12.31 -20.32
CA PRO A 147 -15.94 12.22 -19.21
C PRO A 147 -15.56 13.23 -18.12
N SER A 148 -16.55 13.98 -17.62
CA SER A 148 -16.38 14.91 -16.50
C SER A 148 -15.84 14.18 -15.26
N ASN A 149 -15.09 14.89 -14.41
CA ASN A 149 -14.60 14.39 -13.11
C ASN A 149 -13.74 13.11 -13.18
N SER A 150 -13.01 12.90 -14.28
CA SER A 150 -12.18 11.70 -14.50
C SER A 150 -10.68 12.04 -14.67
N PRO A 151 -10.00 12.55 -13.62
CA PRO A 151 -8.57 12.86 -13.67
C PRO A 151 -7.73 11.59 -13.94
N ASP A 152 -8.23 10.42 -13.53
CA ASP A 152 -7.60 9.13 -13.74
C ASP A 152 -7.61 8.65 -15.19
N ALA A 153 -8.44 9.24 -16.03
CA ALA A 153 -8.36 9.00 -17.46
C ALA A 153 -7.34 9.94 -18.10
N ASN A 154 -7.00 11.12 -17.54
CA ASN A 154 -6.24 12.14 -18.27
C ASN A 154 -4.74 11.97 -17.99
N PRO A 155 -3.89 11.63 -18.98
CA PRO A 155 -2.45 11.48 -18.76
C PRO A 155 -1.77 12.79 -18.39
N ILE A 156 -2.35 13.94 -18.74
CA ILE A 156 -1.76 15.26 -18.42
C ILE A 156 -1.82 15.57 -16.91
N GLU A 157 -2.79 15.02 -16.17
CA GLU A 157 -2.89 15.22 -14.72
C GLU A 157 -1.67 14.69 -13.98
N ASN A 158 -1.10 13.58 -14.46
CA ASN A 158 0.13 13.04 -13.89
C ASN A 158 1.32 13.99 -14.11
N ILE A 159 1.38 14.63 -15.28
CA ILE A 159 2.38 15.64 -15.62
C ILE A 159 2.20 16.85 -14.70
N TRP A 160 0.98 17.35 -14.56
CA TRP A 160 0.65 18.45 -13.65
C TRP A 160 0.99 18.12 -12.19
N SER A 161 0.69 16.91 -11.70
CA SER A 161 1.06 16.47 -10.36
C SER A 161 2.58 16.46 -10.14
N MET A 162 3.35 16.08 -11.15
CA MET A 162 4.82 16.12 -11.08
C MET A 162 5.33 17.56 -10.99
N VAL A 163 4.83 18.45 -11.85
CA VAL A 163 5.20 19.87 -11.86
C VAL A 163 4.83 20.53 -10.53
N LYS A 164 3.58 20.39 -10.07
CA LYS A 164 3.10 20.93 -8.79
C LYS A 164 4.02 20.51 -7.64
N ARG A 165 4.33 19.22 -7.54
CA ARG A 165 5.21 18.68 -6.49
C ARG A 165 6.64 19.22 -6.55
N ASN A 166 7.19 19.47 -7.74
CA ASN A 166 8.53 20.01 -7.86
C ASN A 166 8.56 21.51 -7.54
N VAL A 167 7.59 22.27 -8.04
CA VAL A 167 7.44 23.70 -7.72
C VAL A 167 7.22 23.92 -6.22
N GLU A 168 6.40 23.10 -5.57
CA GLU A 168 6.21 23.14 -4.11
C GLU A 168 7.52 22.98 -3.33
N LYS A 169 8.46 22.15 -3.81
CA LYS A 169 9.78 21.99 -3.16
C LYS A 169 10.63 23.25 -3.27
N ARG A 170 10.46 24.03 -4.34
CA ARG A 170 11.17 25.31 -4.57
C ARG A 170 10.60 26.45 -3.73
N LYS A 171 9.38 26.29 -3.19
CA LYS A 171 8.71 27.23 -2.28
C LYS A 171 8.71 28.67 -2.83
N PRO A 172 8.08 28.92 -3.99
CA PRO A 172 7.98 30.28 -4.54
C PRO A 172 7.30 31.21 -3.54
N THR A 173 7.80 32.44 -3.44
CA THR A 173 7.33 33.44 -2.47
C THR A 173 6.43 34.50 -3.08
N ASN A 174 6.49 34.66 -4.41
CA ASN A 174 5.69 35.60 -5.18
C ASN A 174 5.23 34.97 -6.51
N THR A 175 4.33 35.65 -7.21
CA THR A 175 3.73 35.15 -8.46
C THR A 175 4.77 35.02 -9.58
N ASP A 176 5.71 35.95 -9.69
CA ASP A 176 6.73 35.92 -10.75
C ASP A 176 7.66 34.70 -10.58
N GLU A 177 8.06 34.39 -9.34
CA GLU A 177 8.80 33.17 -9.02
C GLU A 177 7.99 31.91 -9.30
N LEU A 178 6.69 31.92 -8.98
CA LEU A 178 5.81 30.79 -9.26
C LEU A 178 5.72 30.52 -10.77
N GLU A 179 5.50 31.56 -11.58
CA GLU A 179 5.44 31.47 -13.03
C GLU A 179 6.76 30.96 -13.63
N LEU A 180 7.88 31.52 -13.19
CA LEU A 180 9.22 31.08 -13.63
C LEU A 180 9.46 29.61 -13.29
N PHE A 181 9.14 29.19 -12.06
CA PHE A 181 9.37 27.82 -11.60
C PHE A 181 8.46 26.84 -12.33
N LEU A 182 7.21 27.23 -12.63
CA LEU A 182 6.29 26.42 -13.42
C LEU A 182 6.85 26.17 -14.83
N ALA A 183 7.35 27.22 -15.51
CA ALA A 183 7.93 27.09 -16.84
C ALA A 183 9.18 26.19 -16.84
N GLU A 184 10.12 26.43 -15.92
CA GLU A 184 11.34 25.65 -15.81
C GLU A 184 11.06 24.18 -15.47
N GLU A 185 10.18 23.89 -14.50
CA GLU A 185 9.85 22.51 -14.13
C GLU A 185 9.10 21.78 -15.25
N PHE A 186 8.31 22.49 -16.05
CA PHE A 186 7.62 21.92 -17.20
C PHE A 186 8.58 21.59 -18.35
N GLU A 187 9.53 22.49 -18.66
CA GLU A 187 10.56 22.24 -19.68
C GLU A 187 11.53 21.12 -19.29
N ASN A 188 11.76 20.93 -17.99
CA ASN A 188 12.63 19.87 -17.47
C ASN A 188 12.00 18.47 -17.50
N ILE A 189 10.75 18.32 -17.97
CA ILE A 189 10.11 17.01 -18.04
C ILE A 189 10.73 16.18 -19.16
N ASP A 190 11.31 15.04 -18.78
CA ASP A 190 11.88 14.09 -19.72
C ASP A 190 10.80 13.54 -20.68
N ALA A 191 11.09 13.51 -21.98
CA ALA A 191 10.18 12.96 -22.99
C ALA A 191 9.77 11.50 -22.70
N ASN A 192 10.61 10.73 -22.02
CA ASN A 192 10.29 9.37 -21.56
C ASN A 192 9.17 9.36 -20.52
N VAL A 193 9.08 10.37 -19.65
CA VAL A 193 7.97 10.51 -18.70
C VAL A 193 6.67 10.67 -19.47
N VAL A 194 6.64 11.60 -20.45
CA VAL A 194 5.47 11.84 -21.30
C VAL A 194 5.06 10.57 -22.04
N LYS A 195 6.03 9.87 -22.65
CA LYS A 195 5.80 8.61 -23.34
C LYS A 195 5.24 7.54 -22.40
N ASN A 196 5.79 7.42 -21.20
CA ASN A 196 5.30 6.46 -20.19
C ASN A 196 3.87 6.78 -19.74
N CYS A 197 3.52 8.06 -19.59
CA CYS A 197 2.15 8.49 -19.28
C CYS A 197 1.18 8.03 -20.37
N VAL A 198 1.51 8.25 -21.65
CA VAL A 198 0.67 7.79 -22.79
C VAL A 198 0.59 6.26 -22.83
N MET A 199 1.71 5.54 -22.72
CA MET A 199 1.73 4.07 -22.73
C MET A 199 0.95 3.46 -21.55
N SER A 200 0.84 4.18 -20.43
CA SER A 200 0.08 3.73 -19.27
C SER A 200 -1.44 3.79 -19.46
N MET A 201 -1.94 4.50 -20.47
CA MET A 201 -3.37 4.78 -20.66
C MET A 201 -4.22 3.53 -20.69
N LYS A 202 -3.82 2.52 -21.47
CA LYS A 202 -4.56 1.25 -21.54
C LYS A 202 -4.69 0.58 -20.18
N LYS A 203 -3.64 0.63 -19.35
CA LYS A 203 -3.67 0.09 -17.99
C LYS A 203 -4.60 0.90 -17.08
N ARG A 204 -4.56 2.23 -17.17
CA ARG A 204 -5.44 3.12 -16.38
C ARG A 204 -6.91 2.90 -16.72
N CYS A 205 -7.22 2.80 -18.00
CA CYS A 205 -8.53 2.39 -18.52
C CYS A 205 -9.02 1.08 -17.88
N LEU A 206 -8.18 0.04 -17.88
CA LEU A 206 -8.55 -1.23 -17.23
C LEU A 206 -8.79 -1.07 -15.73
N SER A 207 -7.97 -0.29 -15.03
CA SER A 207 -8.16 0.00 -13.61
C SER A 207 -9.47 0.76 -13.33
N LEU A 208 -9.87 1.69 -14.19
CA LEU A 208 -11.16 2.39 -14.07
C LEU A 208 -12.36 1.44 -14.25
N ILE A 209 -12.25 0.47 -15.15
CA ILE A 209 -13.29 -0.57 -15.31
C ILE A 209 -13.37 -1.44 -14.06
N ASP A 210 -12.23 -1.92 -13.56
CA ASP A 210 -12.17 -2.76 -12.36
C ASP A 210 -12.66 -2.03 -11.10
N GLY A 211 -12.35 -0.73 -11.00
CA GLY A 211 -12.81 0.19 -9.95
C GLY A 211 -14.26 0.64 -10.11
N LYS A 212 -14.96 0.26 -11.20
CA LYS A 212 -16.33 0.71 -11.50
C LYS A 212 -16.48 2.24 -11.51
N GLY A 213 -15.45 2.94 -11.99
CA GLY A 213 -15.40 4.41 -12.03
C GLY A 213 -15.01 5.07 -10.70
N GLU A 214 -14.43 4.31 -9.77
CA GLU A 214 -13.76 4.79 -8.55
C GLU A 214 -12.24 4.72 -8.64
#